data_AF-A0A1H8J566-F1
#
_entry.id   AF-A0A1H8J566-F1
#
_cell.length_a   1.000
_cell.length_b   1.000
_cell.length_c   1.000
_cell.angle_alpha   90.00
_cell.angle_beta   90.00
_cell.angle_gamma   90.00
#
_symmetry.space_group_name_H-M   'P 1'
#
loop_
_entity.id
_entity.type
_entity.pdbx_description
1 polymer ?
#
loop_
_entity_poly.entity_id
_entity_poly.type
_entity_poly.pdbx_seq_one_letter_code
_entity_poly.pdbx_strand_id
1 'polypeptide(L)'
;MSTPSEPAPRPRDVVLPRAAAEASVRRSAETAGRAVGGGVDRLVAEVRRELAGELRARVRVRLLGQPVEWLVEQLLDLALPYAEAANPAPHPAPLGDADTTAPIPAPVREEHGESGAEESRMRGSGVEESGVEQAGEEGDGECGVRAARTRELCLDEQTLAALAERYSALDRAALRECGLLVDPPAKGGLLLGPAHRSPQGEELLGEVKDVLRALLFCGPDDGVMLDRVQRELLTLTVPRAKAHAVAFLTPPGAEGTWGDPGPRVHDDRAPDALLQVEYGETANGLVGHGLVAALRLINELEINEQVLHARMEDAEQSTPTD
;
A
#
# COMPACT_ATOMS: atom_id res chain seq x y z
N MET A 1 27.21 -1.27 -83.28
CA MET A 1 26.87 -2.25 -82.24
C MET A 1 25.88 -1.57 -81.30
N SER A 2 24.59 -1.83 -81.50
CA SER A 2 23.49 -1.18 -80.78
C SER A 2 22.89 -2.20 -79.82
N THR A 3 22.89 -1.87 -78.53
CA THR A 3 22.25 -2.66 -77.47
C THR A 3 20.73 -2.46 -77.49
N PRO A 4 19.91 -3.51 -77.37
CA PRO A 4 18.46 -3.37 -77.31
C PRO A 4 18.01 -2.94 -75.90
N SER A 5 17.05 -2.02 -75.89
CA SER A 5 16.41 -1.44 -74.71
C SER A 5 15.40 -2.43 -74.11
N GLU A 6 15.53 -2.69 -72.82
CA GLU A 6 14.66 -3.55 -72.01
C GLU A 6 13.37 -2.80 -71.61
N PRO A 7 12.16 -3.40 -71.75
CA PRO A 7 10.91 -2.72 -71.40
C PRO A 7 10.53 -2.91 -69.93
N ALA A 8 10.06 -1.82 -69.31
CA ALA A 8 9.66 -1.75 -67.90
C ALA A 8 8.46 -2.66 -67.54
N PRO A 9 8.44 -3.23 -66.31
CA PRO A 9 7.36 -4.10 -65.86
C PRO A 9 6.08 -3.30 -65.53
N ARG A 10 4.93 -3.85 -65.93
CA ARG A 10 3.60 -3.29 -65.62
C ARG A 10 3.21 -3.58 -64.17
N PRO A 11 2.47 -2.67 -63.50
CA PRO A 11 1.97 -2.88 -62.15
C PRO A 11 0.92 -4.01 -62.13
N ARG A 12 1.05 -4.89 -61.15
CA ARG A 12 0.09 -5.97 -60.89
C ARG A 12 -1.09 -5.42 -60.09
N ASP A 13 -2.30 -5.63 -60.59
CA ASP A 13 -3.53 -5.40 -59.84
C ASP A 13 -3.58 -6.32 -58.62
N VAL A 14 -3.45 -5.73 -57.43
CA VAL A 14 -3.60 -6.43 -56.15
C VAL A 14 -5.09 -6.51 -55.84
N VAL A 15 -5.70 -7.65 -56.16
CA VAL A 15 -7.04 -8.01 -55.70
C VAL A 15 -6.94 -8.37 -54.23
N LEU A 16 -7.35 -7.44 -53.35
CA LEU A 16 -7.44 -7.69 -51.91
C LEU A 16 -8.53 -8.74 -51.62
N PRO A 17 -8.27 -9.73 -50.75
CA PRO A 17 -9.22 -10.77 -50.42
C PRO A 17 -10.39 -10.20 -49.60
N ARG A 18 -11.62 -10.45 -50.07
CA ARG A 18 -12.92 -10.05 -49.49
C ARG A 18 -13.08 -10.39 -48.00
N ALA A 19 -12.31 -11.35 -47.47
CA ALA A 19 -12.26 -11.72 -46.06
C ALA A 19 -11.68 -10.63 -45.14
N ALA A 20 -10.82 -9.73 -45.64
CA ALA A 20 -10.24 -8.65 -44.83
C ALA A 20 -11.23 -7.50 -44.57
N ALA A 21 -12.19 -7.28 -45.48
CA ALA A 21 -13.21 -6.24 -45.34
C ALA A 21 -14.28 -6.60 -44.29
N GLU A 22 -14.64 -7.88 -44.17
CA GLU A 22 -15.65 -8.34 -43.20
C GLU A 22 -15.12 -8.35 -41.75
N ALA A 23 -13.82 -8.58 -41.55
CA ALA A 23 -13.16 -8.49 -40.24
C ALA A 23 -13.04 -7.05 -39.71
N SER A 24 -13.05 -6.06 -40.59
CA SER A 24 -13.02 -4.64 -40.20
C SER A 24 -14.39 -4.13 -39.77
N VAL A 25 -15.47 -4.64 -40.36
CA VAL A 25 -16.86 -4.27 -39.98
C VAL A 25 -17.26 -4.89 -38.64
N ARG A 26 -16.81 -6.11 -38.33
CA ARG A 26 -17.05 -6.73 -37.00
C ARG A 26 -16.30 -6.02 -35.87
N ARG A 27 -15.05 -5.59 -36.09
CA ARG A 27 -14.29 -4.78 -35.12
C ARG A 27 -14.90 -3.41 -34.83
N SER A 28 -15.51 -2.76 -35.82
CA SER A 28 -16.24 -1.50 -35.62
C SER A 28 -17.57 -1.66 -34.88
N ALA A 29 -18.20 -2.84 -34.89
CA ALA A 29 -19.44 -3.10 -34.15
C ALA A 29 -19.18 -3.44 -32.67
N GLU A 30 -18.08 -4.13 -32.35
CA GLU A 30 -17.67 -4.42 -30.95
C GLU A 30 -17.15 -3.18 -30.21
N THR A 31 -16.51 -2.24 -30.91
CA THR A 31 -16.08 -0.96 -30.31
C THR A 31 -17.25 -0.02 -30.02
N ALA A 32 -18.35 -0.12 -30.77
CA ALA A 32 -19.56 0.66 -30.53
C ALA A 32 -20.38 0.14 -29.31
N GLY A 33 -20.29 -1.16 -29.00
CA GLY A 33 -20.99 -1.76 -27.85
C GLY A 33 -20.33 -1.48 -26.49
N ARG A 34 -19.02 -1.19 -26.46
CA ARG A 34 -18.26 -0.91 -25.22
C ARG A 34 -18.42 0.53 -24.70
N ALA A 35 -18.98 1.43 -25.50
CA ALA A 35 -19.16 2.84 -25.14
C ALA A 35 -20.38 3.11 -24.23
N VAL A 36 -21.34 2.19 -24.14
CA VAL A 36 -22.58 2.39 -23.36
C VAL A 36 -22.42 1.98 -21.88
N GLY A 37 -21.49 1.07 -21.58
CA GLY A 37 -21.20 0.62 -20.20
C GLY A 37 -20.42 1.62 -19.35
N GLY A 38 -19.60 2.49 -19.96
CA GLY A 38 -18.76 3.46 -19.23
C GLY A 38 -19.48 4.73 -18.74
N GLY A 39 -20.77 4.90 -19.07
CA GLY A 39 -21.53 6.11 -18.71
C GLY A 39 -21.87 6.19 -17.21
N VAL A 40 -22.29 5.07 -16.62
CA VAL A 40 -22.67 5.01 -15.21
C VAL A 40 -21.44 5.10 -14.31
N ASP A 41 -20.38 4.38 -14.62
CA ASP A 41 -19.14 4.42 -13.83
C ASP A 41 -18.51 5.81 -13.84
N ARG A 42 -18.57 6.51 -14.98
CA ARG A 42 -18.11 7.90 -15.09
C ARG A 42 -18.97 8.85 -14.25
N LEU A 43 -20.29 8.68 -14.28
CA LEU A 43 -21.21 9.47 -13.46
C LEU A 43 -20.99 9.22 -11.96
N VAL A 44 -20.80 7.96 -11.56
CA VAL A 44 -20.49 7.58 -10.17
C VAL A 44 -19.16 8.21 -9.72
N ALA A 45 -18.12 8.14 -10.55
CA ALA A 45 -16.84 8.76 -10.26
C ALA A 45 -16.94 10.29 -10.14
N GLU A 46 -17.76 10.94 -10.97
CA GLU A 46 -18.02 12.38 -10.92
C GLU A 46 -18.77 12.79 -9.66
N VAL A 47 -19.87 12.10 -9.33
CA VAL A 47 -20.65 12.32 -8.10
C VAL A 47 -19.79 12.10 -6.86
N ARG A 48 -18.96 11.05 -6.84
CA ARG A 48 -18.01 10.80 -5.74
C ARG A 48 -17.02 11.94 -5.57
N ARG A 49 -16.50 12.50 -6.67
CA ARG A 49 -15.57 13.63 -6.64
C ARG A 49 -16.24 14.89 -6.08
N GLU A 50 -17.47 15.16 -6.49
CA GLU A 50 -18.25 16.30 -5.98
C GLU A 50 -18.55 16.15 -4.48
N LEU A 51 -19.03 14.98 -4.06
CA LEU A 51 -19.30 14.67 -2.66
C LEU A 51 -18.03 14.71 -1.79
N ALA A 52 -16.88 14.27 -2.31
CA ALA A 52 -15.61 14.36 -1.59
C ALA A 52 -15.20 15.82 -1.33
N GLY A 53 -15.43 16.72 -2.28
CA GLY A 53 -15.21 18.16 -2.13
C GLY A 53 -16.12 18.75 -1.04
N GLU A 54 -17.41 18.45 -1.10
CA GLU A 54 -18.39 18.94 -0.13
C GLU A 54 -18.10 18.39 1.29
N LEU A 55 -17.82 17.10 1.41
CA LEU A 55 -17.49 16.46 2.69
C LEU A 55 -16.23 17.09 3.31
N ARG A 56 -15.18 17.30 2.50
CA ARG A 56 -13.95 17.96 2.95
C ARG A 56 -14.23 19.38 3.45
N ALA A 57 -15.05 20.15 2.74
CA ALA A 57 -15.45 21.50 3.17
C ALA A 57 -16.22 21.47 4.50
N ARG A 58 -17.19 20.56 4.66
CA ARG A 58 -17.96 20.39 5.91
C ARG A 58 -17.08 19.97 7.07
N VAL A 59 -16.17 19.02 6.86
CA VAL A 59 -15.18 18.61 7.87
C VAL A 59 -14.31 19.80 8.26
N ARG A 60 -13.76 20.54 7.29
CA ARG A 60 -12.95 21.72 7.55
C ARG A 60 -13.68 22.77 8.39
N VAL A 61 -14.93 23.09 8.05
CA VAL A 61 -15.76 24.03 8.83
C VAL A 61 -15.97 23.51 10.26
N ARG A 62 -16.24 22.22 10.43
CA ARG A 62 -16.37 21.64 11.78
C ARG A 62 -15.08 21.68 12.58
N LEU A 63 -13.94 21.36 11.96
CA LEU A 63 -12.63 21.37 12.61
C LEU A 63 -12.21 22.79 12.99
N LEU A 64 -12.46 23.79 12.14
CA LEU A 64 -12.21 25.20 12.45
C LEU A 64 -13.08 25.72 13.61
N GLY A 65 -14.22 25.09 13.86
CA GLY A 65 -15.07 25.40 15.01
C GLY A 65 -14.68 24.72 16.31
N GLN A 66 -13.68 23.82 16.30
CA GLN A 66 -13.20 23.17 17.52
C GLN A 66 -12.08 23.98 18.18
N PRO A 67 -11.95 23.92 19.52
CA PRO A 67 -10.77 24.42 20.23
C PRO A 67 -9.50 23.73 19.74
N VAL A 68 -8.38 24.48 19.69
CA VAL A 68 -7.08 23.94 19.26
C VAL A 68 -6.63 22.81 20.17
N GLU A 69 -6.89 22.93 21.46
CA GLU A 69 -6.55 21.93 22.48
C GLU A 69 -7.27 20.60 22.19
N TRP A 70 -8.54 20.65 21.80
CA TRP A 70 -9.29 19.46 21.41
C TRP A 70 -8.67 18.78 20.19
N LEU A 71 -8.29 19.56 19.17
CA LEU A 71 -7.64 19.02 17.97
C LEU A 71 -6.29 18.35 18.30
N VAL A 72 -5.51 18.95 19.21
CA VAL A 72 -4.25 18.39 19.67
C VAL A 72 -4.45 17.06 20.38
N GLU A 73 -5.42 16.96 21.30
CA GLU A 73 -5.74 15.68 21.98
C GLU A 73 -6.15 14.59 20.97
N GLN A 74 -7.03 14.92 20.02
CA GLN A 74 -7.43 13.94 18.99
C GLN A 74 -6.26 13.51 18.09
N LEU A 75 -5.33 14.43 17.78
CA LEU A 75 -4.13 14.11 17.02
C LEU A 75 -3.15 13.26 17.84
N LEU A 76 -3.02 13.53 19.14
CA LEU A 76 -2.20 12.73 20.05
C LEU A 76 -2.78 11.31 20.19
N ASP A 77 -4.09 11.16 20.37
CA ASP A 77 -4.77 9.86 20.39
C ASP A 77 -4.57 9.06 19.09
N LEU A 78 -4.53 9.75 17.94
CA LEU A 78 -4.34 9.12 16.64
C LEU A 78 -2.87 8.78 16.35
N ALA A 79 -1.95 9.66 16.73
CA ALA A 79 -0.52 9.56 16.42
C ALA A 79 0.26 8.73 17.44
N LEU A 80 -0.24 8.65 18.67
CA LEU A 80 0.31 7.81 19.73
C LEU A 80 -0.66 6.65 19.96
N PRO A 81 -0.61 5.58 19.13
CA PRO A 81 -1.36 4.38 19.41
C PRO A 81 -0.87 3.82 20.76
N TYR A 82 -1.63 4.15 21.81
CA TYR A 82 -1.64 3.61 23.17
C TYR A 82 -0.39 2.77 23.52
N ALA A 83 0.74 3.43 23.76
CA ALA A 83 1.96 2.77 24.23
C ALA A 83 1.77 2.10 25.62
N GLU A 84 0.66 2.38 26.32
CA GLU A 84 0.37 1.87 27.66
C GLU A 84 -0.15 0.41 27.70
N ALA A 85 -0.59 -0.19 26.59
CA ALA A 85 -1.07 -1.57 26.64
C ALA A 85 0.05 -2.64 26.56
N ALA A 86 1.29 -2.26 26.27
CA ALA A 86 2.38 -3.20 26.01
C ALA A 86 3.24 -3.57 27.23
N ASN A 87 2.90 -3.12 28.44
CA ASN A 87 3.63 -3.55 29.64
C ASN A 87 2.71 -3.65 30.86
N PRO A 88 1.92 -4.73 31.02
CA PRO A 88 1.49 -5.10 32.35
C PRO A 88 2.78 -5.39 33.12
N ALA A 89 3.17 -4.45 33.99
CA ALA A 89 4.25 -4.69 34.94
C ALA A 89 4.05 -6.10 35.53
N PRO A 90 5.09 -6.94 35.61
CA PRO A 90 4.96 -8.24 36.24
C PRO A 90 4.37 -8.02 37.63
N HIS A 91 3.17 -8.57 37.84
CA HIS A 91 2.56 -8.61 39.16
C HIS A 91 3.65 -9.09 40.12
N PRO A 92 4.02 -8.31 41.16
CA PRO A 92 5.00 -8.76 42.12
C PRO A 92 4.47 -10.07 42.69
N ALA A 93 5.24 -11.15 42.50
CA ALA A 93 4.96 -12.42 43.13
C ALA A 93 4.74 -12.16 44.64
N PRO A 94 3.81 -12.88 45.30
CA PRO A 94 3.63 -12.76 46.74
C PRO A 94 4.98 -13.07 47.41
N LEU A 95 5.63 -12.03 47.90
CA LEU A 95 6.83 -12.11 48.73
C LEU A 95 6.43 -12.85 50.00
N GLY A 96 6.90 -14.09 50.12
CA GLY A 96 6.90 -14.80 51.39
C GLY A 96 7.66 -14.00 52.44
N ASP A 97 7.13 -14.06 53.65
CA ASP A 97 7.60 -13.36 54.84
C ASP A 97 9.11 -13.50 55.03
N ALA A 98 9.84 -12.41 54.80
CA ALA A 98 11.21 -12.24 55.25
C ALA A 98 11.30 -10.90 56.01
N ASP A 99 11.16 -11.06 57.32
CA ASP A 99 11.50 -10.12 58.37
C ASP A 99 12.89 -9.50 58.13
N THR A 100 12.95 -8.23 57.73
CA THR A 100 14.19 -7.43 57.77
C THR A 100 13.84 -5.97 58.00
N THR A 101 14.01 -5.58 59.25
CA THR A 101 13.96 -4.21 59.74
C THR A 101 15.18 -3.44 59.21
N ALA A 102 14.95 -2.37 58.43
CA ALA A 102 15.98 -1.38 58.11
C ALA A 102 15.36 0.04 57.97
N PRO A 103 16.11 1.11 58.33
CA PRO A 103 15.55 2.40 58.70
C PRO A 103 15.29 3.38 57.53
N ILE A 104 14.29 4.23 57.78
CA ILE A 104 13.78 5.33 56.95
C ILE A 104 14.82 6.46 56.80
N PRO A 105 15.17 6.90 55.57
CA PRO A 105 15.80 8.20 55.35
C PRO A 105 14.76 9.32 55.16
N ALA A 106 15.12 10.50 55.68
CA ALA A 106 14.32 11.71 55.78
C ALA A 106 14.01 12.41 54.43
N PRO A 107 12.96 13.26 54.36
CA PRO A 107 12.61 14.00 53.14
C PRO A 107 13.54 15.19 52.92
N VAL A 108 14.11 15.25 51.70
CA VAL A 108 14.81 16.44 51.17
C VAL A 108 13.77 17.42 50.64
N ARG A 109 13.94 18.69 51.03
CA ARG A 109 13.09 19.84 50.78
C ARG A 109 13.94 20.87 50.03
N GLU A 110 13.66 21.12 48.75
CA GLU A 110 14.21 22.26 47.98
C GLU A 110 13.10 22.75 47.01
N GLU A 111 12.39 23.82 47.34
CA GLU A 111 12.57 25.23 46.88
C GLU A 111 12.24 25.42 45.39
N HIS A 112 11.01 25.82 45.03
CA HIS A 112 10.57 27.23 44.86
C HIS A 112 11.60 28.15 44.19
N GLY A 113 11.48 28.29 42.86
CA GLY A 113 12.09 29.36 42.08
C GLY A 113 11.02 30.02 41.20
N GLU A 114 10.48 31.13 41.68
CA GLU A 114 9.74 32.12 40.91
C GLU A 114 10.69 32.96 40.03
N SER A 115 10.08 33.65 39.05
CA SER A 115 10.51 34.92 38.45
C SER A 115 11.08 34.86 37.03
N GLY A 116 10.44 35.63 36.15
CA GLY A 116 10.93 35.91 34.80
C GLY A 116 9.87 36.54 33.90
N ALA A 117 9.30 37.66 34.33
CA ALA A 117 8.57 38.57 33.45
C ALA A 117 9.54 39.20 32.45
N GLU A 118 9.25 39.12 31.15
CA GLU A 118 9.76 40.12 30.20
C GLU A 118 8.75 40.40 29.08
N GLU A 119 8.12 41.55 29.27
CA GLU A 119 7.31 42.30 28.35
C GLU A 119 8.24 42.97 27.31
N SER A 120 8.04 42.70 26.02
CA SER A 120 8.54 43.57 24.95
C SER A 120 7.71 43.47 23.68
N ARG A 121 6.75 44.40 23.62
CA ARG A 121 6.47 45.33 22.52
C ARG A 121 7.07 45.06 21.13
N MET A 122 6.14 45.22 20.18
CA MET A 122 6.20 45.99 18.93
C MET A 122 6.27 45.22 17.60
N ARG A 123 5.19 45.49 16.86
CA ARG A 123 5.13 45.91 15.45
C ARG A 123 5.54 44.90 14.39
N GLY A 124 4.48 44.50 13.69
CA GLY A 124 4.39 44.77 12.27
C GLY A 124 4.56 43.54 11.41
N SER A 125 3.46 43.09 10.82
CA SER A 125 3.45 42.78 9.40
C SER A 125 2.01 42.58 8.96
N GLY A 126 1.59 43.33 7.94
CA GLY A 126 0.43 42.93 7.14
C GLY A 126 0.80 41.62 6.46
N VAL A 127 0.05 40.56 6.77
CA VAL A 127 0.14 39.29 6.06
C VAL A 127 -0.98 39.34 5.03
N GLU A 128 -0.57 39.53 3.78
CA GLU A 128 -1.44 39.41 2.63
C GLU A 128 -2.00 37.99 2.61
N GLU A 129 -3.33 37.88 2.77
CA GLU A 129 -4.10 36.67 2.50
C GLU A 129 -4.04 36.37 0.99
N SER A 130 -2.97 35.72 0.55
CA SER A 130 -2.88 35.15 -0.80
C SER A 130 -2.01 33.92 -0.75
N GLY A 131 -2.64 32.75 -0.74
CA GLY A 131 -1.94 31.48 -0.90
C GLY A 131 -2.51 30.32 -0.10
N VAL A 132 -3.77 29.92 -0.36
CA VAL A 132 -4.30 28.64 0.15
C VAL A 132 -5.07 27.92 -0.96
N GLU A 133 -4.41 27.70 -2.11
CA GLU A 133 -4.97 26.91 -3.23
C GLU A 133 -3.96 25.91 -3.83
N GLN A 134 -3.02 25.35 -3.04
CA GLN A 134 -2.03 24.37 -3.55
C GLN A 134 -2.02 22.99 -2.86
N ALA A 135 -3.09 22.59 -2.17
CA ALA A 135 -3.12 21.30 -1.44
C ALA A 135 -3.84 20.15 -2.18
N GLY A 136 -3.92 20.19 -3.52
CA GLY A 136 -4.77 19.28 -4.32
C GLY A 136 -4.09 18.35 -5.32
N GLU A 137 -2.79 18.52 -5.61
CA GLU A 137 -2.16 17.87 -6.78
C GLU A 137 -1.11 16.79 -6.45
N GLU A 138 -0.76 16.58 -5.16
CA GLU A 138 0.32 15.64 -4.80
C GLU A 138 -0.04 14.16 -4.95
N GLY A 139 -1.32 13.81 -5.08
CA GLY A 139 -1.77 12.40 -5.19
C GLY A 139 -1.60 11.76 -6.58
N ASP A 140 -1.69 12.55 -7.65
CA ASP A 140 -1.69 12.02 -9.02
C ASP A 140 -0.27 11.72 -9.53
N GLY A 141 0.74 12.42 -9.02
CA GLY A 141 2.13 12.26 -9.44
C GLY A 141 2.74 10.90 -9.06
N GLU A 142 2.51 10.44 -7.83
CA GLU A 142 3.10 9.19 -7.33
C GLU A 142 2.53 7.97 -8.07
N CYS A 143 1.24 8.02 -8.43
CA CYS A 143 0.60 6.97 -9.22
C CYS A 143 1.25 6.83 -10.62
N GLY A 144 1.54 7.96 -11.27
CA GLY A 144 2.18 7.99 -12.59
C GLY A 144 3.63 7.44 -12.57
N VAL A 145 4.42 7.83 -11.57
CA VAL A 145 5.80 7.33 -11.39
C VAL A 145 5.78 5.82 -11.14
N ARG A 146 4.90 5.34 -10.26
CA ARG A 146 4.75 3.92 -9.97
C ARG A 146 4.37 3.12 -11.22
N ALA A 147 3.37 3.59 -11.98
CA ALA A 147 2.94 2.92 -13.21
C ALA A 147 4.05 2.85 -14.27
N ALA A 148 4.94 3.85 -14.33
CA ALA A 148 6.10 3.82 -15.21
C ALA A 148 7.10 2.73 -14.79
N ARG A 149 7.46 2.66 -13.50
CA ARG A 149 8.35 1.61 -12.98
C ARG A 149 7.78 0.22 -13.18
N THR A 150 6.48 0.02 -12.94
CA THR A 150 5.82 -1.28 -13.18
C THR A 150 5.94 -1.71 -14.64
N ARG A 151 5.77 -0.77 -15.59
CA ARG A 151 5.95 -1.05 -17.03
C ARG A 151 7.39 -1.44 -17.37
N GLU A 152 8.37 -0.87 -16.69
CA GLU A 152 9.79 -1.19 -16.88
C GLU A 152 10.17 -2.59 -16.36
N LEU A 153 9.39 -3.16 -15.43
CA LEU A 153 9.62 -4.52 -14.93
C LEU A 153 9.35 -5.60 -15.98
N CYS A 154 8.48 -5.34 -16.97
CA CYS A 154 8.11 -6.29 -18.04
C CYS A 154 7.85 -7.71 -17.50
N LEU A 155 6.88 -7.85 -16.59
CA LEU A 155 6.64 -9.11 -15.88
C LEU A 155 6.05 -10.18 -16.81
N ASP A 156 6.92 -11.01 -17.36
CA ASP A 156 6.58 -12.31 -17.97
C ASP A 156 6.90 -13.47 -17.01
N GLU A 157 6.62 -14.71 -17.43
CA GLU A 157 6.84 -15.90 -16.59
C GLU A 157 8.31 -16.06 -16.18
N GLN A 158 9.24 -15.79 -17.10
CA GLN A 158 10.67 -15.95 -16.84
C GLN A 158 11.17 -14.91 -15.84
N THR A 159 10.78 -13.66 -16.03
CA THR A 159 11.16 -12.54 -15.18
C THR A 159 10.57 -12.70 -13.78
N LEU A 160 9.30 -13.09 -13.68
CA LEU A 160 8.66 -13.35 -12.39
C LEU A 160 9.30 -14.53 -11.65
N ALA A 161 9.65 -15.62 -12.35
CA ALA A 161 10.36 -16.74 -11.75
C ALA A 161 11.72 -16.33 -11.18
N ALA A 162 12.50 -15.55 -11.95
CA ALA A 162 13.79 -15.04 -11.49
C ALA A 162 13.66 -14.09 -10.28
N LEU A 163 12.63 -13.23 -10.27
CA LEU A 163 12.34 -12.36 -9.14
C LEU A 163 11.94 -13.15 -7.89
N ALA A 164 11.07 -14.14 -8.03
CA ALA A 164 10.60 -14.97 -6.93
C ALA A 164 11.74 -15.79 -6.30
N GLU A 165 12.64 -16.35 -7.13
CA GLU A 165 13.85 -17.03 -6.66
C GLU A 165 14.77 -16.06 -5.91
N ARG A 166 15.07 -14.90 -6.50
CA ARG A 166 15.90 -13.86 -5.89
C ARG A 166 15.36 -13.41 -4.54
N TYR A 167 14.05 -13.11 -4.46
CA TYR A 167 13.41 -12.68 -3.21
C TYR A 167 13.36 -13.79 -2.16
N SER A 168 13.15 -15.04 -2.58
CA SER A 168 13.14 -16.18 -1.64
C SER A 168 14.49 -16.44 -0.99
N ALA A 169 15.59 -16.10 -1.67
CA ALA A 169 16.94 -16.19 -1.14
C ALA A 169 17.29 -15.09 -0.12
N LEU A 170 16.54 -13.98 -0.09
CA LEU A 170 16.77 -12.85 0.80
C LEU A 170 16.01 -13.01 2.12
N ASP A 171 16.62 -13.71 3.08
CA ASP A 171 16.15 -13.73 4.46
C ASP A 171 16.74 -12.57 5.29
N ARG A 172 16.31 -12.46 6.56
CA ARG A 172 16.78 -11.39 7.45
C ARG A 172 18.30 -11.37 7.64
N ALA A 173 18.94 -12.53 7.67
CA ALA A 173 20.39 -12.62 7.86
C ALA A 173 21.10 -12.17 6.58
N ALA A 174 20.66 -12.64 5.41
CA ALA A 174 21.16 -12.21 4.12
C ALA A 174 20.99 -10.70 3.90
N LEU A 175 19.84 -10.13 4.25
CA LEU A 175 19.60 -8.68 4.16
C LEU A 175 20.55 -7.86 5.04
N ARG A 176 20.92 -8.36 6.23
CA ARG A 176 21.92 -7.73 7.11
C ARG A 176 23.34 -7.87 6.54
N GLU A 177 23.69 -9.05 6.06
CA GLU A 177 25.01 -9.33 5.47
C GLU A 177 25.26 -8.49 4.21
N CYS A 178 24.23 -8.31 3.37
CA CYS A 178 24.27 -7.45 2.19
C CYS A 178 24.20 -5.95 2.51
N GLY A 179 24.03 -5.55 3.78
CA GLY A 179 23.91 -4.15 4.20
C GLY A 179 22.61 -3.47 3.75
N LEU A 180 21.56 -4.25 3.45
CA LEU A 180 20.23 -3.74 3.08
C LEU A 180 19.42 -3.36 4.33
N LEU A 181 19.60 -4.10 5.43
CA LEU A 181 19.06 -3.78 6.75
C LEU A 181 20.15 -3.27 7.69
N VAL A 182 19.88 -2.16 8.38
CA VAL A 182 20.80 -1.49 9.32
C VAL A 182 20.19 -1.54 10.72
N ASP A 183 20.88 -2.23 11.64
CA ASP A 183 20.48 -2.39 13.05
C ASP A 183 18.96 -2.63 13.25
N PRO A 184 18.34 -3.64 12.59
CA PRO A 184 16.90 -3.76 12.67
C PRO A 184 16.51 -4.41 14.02
N PRO A 185 15.47 -3.91 14.71
CA PRO A 185 14.96 -4.47 15.97
C PRO A 185 14.56 -5.95 15.87
N ALA A 186 14.23 -6.56 17.01
CA ALA A 186 13.67 -7.90 17.02
C ALA A 186 12.33 -7.97 16.26
N LYS A 187 12.03 -9.16 15.73
CA LYS A 187 10.77 -9.47 15.06
C LYS A 187 9.59 -9.48 16.04
N GLY A 188 8.41 -9.08 15.57
CA GLY A 188 7.20 -8.90 16.37
C GLY A 188 7.13 -7.57 17.11
N GLY A 189 8.04 -6.64 16.81
CA GLY A 189 8.11 -5.32 17.44
C GLY A 189 7.43 -4.24 16.62
N LEU A 190 7.98 -3.02 16.68
CA LEU A 190 7.54 -1.90 15.85
C LEU A 190 7.82 -2.16 14.36
N LEU A 191 7.15 -1.36 13.51
CA LEU A 191 7.50 -1.24 12.11
C LEU A 191 8.95 -0.83 11.93
N LEU A 192 9.57 -1.35 10.89
CA LEU A 192 10.87 -0.87 10.46
C LEU A 192 10.67 0.44 9.72
N GLY A 193 11.05 1.55 10.37
CA GLY A 193 11.17 2.83 9.70
C GLY A 193 12.38 2.90 8.75
N PRO A 194 12.48 3.95 7.92
CA PRO A 194 13.60 4.13 6.99
C PRO A 194 14.99 4.11 7.64
N ALA A 195 15.10 4.48 8.92
CA ALA A 195 16.36 4.43 9.67
C ALA A 195 16.97 3.02 9.78
N HIS A 196 16.17 1.97 9.56
CA HIS A 196 16.62 0.58 9.62
C HIS A 196 16.94 -0.03 8.25
N ARG A 197 16.94 0.78 7.19
CA ARG A 197 17.26 0.37 5.82
C ARG A 197 18.33 1.25 5.24
N SER A 198 19.22 0.67 4.44
CA SER A 198 20.10 1.46 3.59
C SER A 198 19.31 2.03 2.40
N PRO A 199 19.87 2.98 1.63
CA PRO A 199 19.23 3.45 0.40
C PRO A 199 18.89 2.29 -0.56
N GLN A 200 19.77 1.30 -0.70
CA GLN A 200 19.47 0.11 -1.52
C GLN A 200 18.35 -0.75 -0.92
N GLY A 201 18.26 -0.83 0.41
CA GLY A 201 17.15 -1.50 1.09
C GLY A 201 15.80 -0.81 0.87
N GLU A 202 15.80 0.52 0.79
CA GLU A 202 14.60 1.30 0.47
C GLU A 202 14.20 1.14 -1.01
N GLU A 203 15.17 1.15 -1.92
CA GLU A 203 14.93 0.85 -3.35
C GLU A 203 14.33 -0.55 -3.53
N LEU A 204 14.90 -1.57 -2.85
CA LEU A 204 14.37 -2.93 -2.88
C LEU A 204 12.94 -3.01 -2.32
N LEU A 205 12.64 -2.31 -1.22
CA LEU A 205 11.27 -2.24 -0.69
C LEU A 205 10.31 -1.65 -1.72
N GLY A 206 10.71 -0.56 -2.38
CA GLY A 206 9.95 0.06 -3.46
C GLY A 206 9.68 -0.90 -4.62
N GLU A 207 10.72 -1.58 -5.10
CA GLU A 207 10.62 -2.58 -6.17
C GLU A 207 9.67 -3.72 -5.81
N VAL A 208 9.79 -4.28 -4.60
CA VAL A 208 8.95 -5.39 -4.14
C VAL A 208 7.47 -4.98 -4.02
N LYS A 209 7.20 -3.75 -3.54
CA LYS A 209 5.84 -3.20 -3.51
C LYS A 209 5.27 -3.01 -4.92
N ASP A 210 6.09 -2.54 -5.85
CA ASP A 210 5.69 -2.36 -7.26
C ASP A 210 5.40 -3.71 -7.94
N VAL A 211 6.22 -4.73 -7.68
CA VAL A 211 5.97 -6.13 -8.12
C VAL A 211 4.66 -6.65 -7.52
N LEU A 212 4.48 -6.53 -6.20
CA LEU A 212 3.27 -7.03 -5.53
C LEU A 212 2.00 -6.36 -6.09
N ARG A 213 2.04 -5.05 -6.32
CA ARG A 213 0.94 -4.31 -6.96
C ARG A 213 0.70 -4.79 -8.39
N ALA A 214 1.76 -5.02 -9.16
CA ALA A 214 1.65 -5.48 -10.54
C ALA A 214 1.00 -6.87 -10.65
N LEU A 215 1.38 -7.78 -9.76
CA LEU A 215 0.79 -9.12 -9.70
C LEU A 215 -0.71 -9.07 -9.38
N LEU A 216 -1.13 -8.17 -8.49
CA LEU A 216 -2.52 -8.09 -8.06
C LEU A 216 -3.42 -7.31 -9.03
N PHE A 217 -2.94 -6.21 -9.62
CA PHE A 217 -3.82 -5.24 -10.28
C PHE A 217 -3.48 -4.91 -11.73
N CYS A 218 -2.31 -5.31 -12.24
CA CYS A 218 -1.86 -4.90 -13.56
C CYS A 218 -2.10 -5.97 -14.63
N GLY A 219 -2.24 -5.49 -15.87
CA GLY A 219 -2.44 -6.33 -17.05
C GLY A 219 -1.41 -6.09 -18.16
N PRO A 220 -1.68 -6.58 -19.39
CA PRO A 220 -0.78 -6.43 -20.53
C PRO A 220 -0.44 -4.98 -20.88
N ASP A 221 -1.39 -4.05 -20.71
CA ASP A 221 -1.17 -2.61 -20.97
C ASP A 221 -0.17 -1.98 -19.98
N ASP A 222 0.03 -2.61 -18.83
CA ASP A 222 0.98 -2.21 -17.79
C ASP A 222 2.30 -2.97 -17.88
N GLY A 223 2.51 -3.78 -18.93
CA GLY A 223 3.72 -4.60 -19.09
C GLY A 223 3.70 -5.93 -18.33
N VAL A 224 2.53 -6.39 -17.87
CA VAL A 224 2.37 -7.69 -17.21
C VAL A 224 1.82 -8.71 -18.22
N MET A 225 2.69 -9.62 -18.67
CA MET A 225 2.44 -10.59 -19.73
C MET A 225 2.37 -12.02 -19.15
N LEU A 226 1.43 -12.24 -18.23
CA LEU A 226 1.21 -13.52 -17.56
C LEU A 226 -0.09 -14.17 -18.05
N ASP A 227 -0.05 -15.46 -18.39
CA ASP A 227 -1.24 -16.23 -18.78
C ASP A 227 -2.03 -16.68 -17.55
N ARG A 228 -2.96 -15.84 -17.10
CA ARG A 228 -3.78 -16.07 -15.90
C ARG A 228 -4.97 -16.96 -16.26
N VAL A 229 -4.95 -18.20 -15.80
CA VAL A 229 -5.93 -19.25 -16.14
C VAL A 229 -6.92 -19.56 -15.00
N GLN A 230 -6.62 -19.16 -13.77
CA GLN A 230 -7.46 -19.39 -12.59
C GLN A 230 -7.68 -18.10 -11.80
N ARG A 231 -8.77 -18.00 -11.04
CA ARG A 231 -9.00 -16.92 -10.07
C ARG A 231 -8.76 -17.44 -8.66
N GLU A 232 -7.96 -16.71 -7.90
CA GLU A 232 -7.67 -17.02 -6.50
C GLU A 232 -7.95 -15.79 -5.61
N LEU A 233 -8.18 -16.04 -4.33
CA LEU A 233 -8.41 -15.04 -3.28
C LEU A 233 -7.22 -15.03 -2.32
N LEU A 234 -6.50 -13.91 -2.28
CA LEU A 234 -5.51 -13.62 -1.25
C LEU A 234 -6.21 -13.00 -0.04
N THR A 235 -6.10 -13.63 1.11
CA THR A 235 -6.45 -13.07 2.42
C THR A 235 -5.18 -12.79 3.21
N LEU A 236 -4.98 -11.54 3.61
CA LEU A 236 -3.83 -11.08 4.40
C LEU A 236 -4.32 -10.48 5.73
N THR A 237 -3.72 -10.92 6.83
CA THR A 237 -3.98 -10.40 8.17
C THR A 237 -2.75 -9.64 8.68
N VAL A 238 -2.94 -8.37 9.03
CA VAL A 238 -1.86 -7.48 9.50
C VAL A 238 -2.35 -6.73 10.73
N PRO A 239 -1.52 -6.55 11.78
CA PRO A 239 -1.89 -5.69 12.90
C PRO A 239 -2.31 -4.30 12.42
N ARG A 240 -3.44 -3.76 12.90
CA ARG A 240 -4.00 -2.49 12.39
C ARG A 240 -3.04 -1.31 12.46
N ALA A 241 -2.20 -1.24 13.49
CA ALA A 241 -1.14 -0.23 13.60
C ALA A 241 -0.15 -0.26 12.43
N LYS A 242 -0.04 -1.40 11.74
CA LYS A 242 0.85 -1.66 10.60
C LYS A 242 0.15 -1.73 9.25
N ALA A 243 -1.19 -1.63 9.22
CA ALA A 243 -1.98 -1.77 8.00
C ALA A 243 -1.57 -0.77 6.90
N HIS A 244 -1.06 0.42 7.28
CA HIS A 244 -0.58 1.41 6.31
C HIS A 244 0.60 0.91 5.46
N ALA A 245 1.42 -0.02 5.97
CA ALA A 245 2.52 -0.61 5.21
C ALA A 245 2.02 -1.38 3.97
N VAL A 246 0.77 -1.88 4.02
CA VAL A 246 0.12 -2.61 2.92
C VAL A 246 -1.06 -1.84 2.32
N ALA A 247 -1.28 -0.58 2.69
CA ALA A 247 -2.39 0.22 2.17
C ALA A 247 -2.33 0.41 0.64
N PHE A 248 -1.13 0.32 0.04
CA PHE A 248 -0.95 0.35 -1.41
C PHE A 248 -1.60 -0.83 -2.16
N LEU A 249 -2.02 -1.87 -1.43
CA LEU A 249 -2.79 -3.01 -1.93
C LEU A 249 -4.29 -2.78 -1.97
N THR A 250 -4.77 -1.62 -1.52
CA THR A 250 -6.18 -1.26 -1.70
C THR A 250 -6.36 -0.71 -3.13
N PRO A 251 -7.26 -1.27 -3.95
CA PRO A 251 -7.49 -0.77 -5.29
C PRO A 251 -7.97 0.69 -5.25
N PRO A 252 -7.55 1.56 -6.18
CA PRO A 252 -8.08 2.91 -6.27
C PRO A 252 -9.59 2.87 -6.56
N GLY A 253 -10.39 3.48 -5.68
CA GLY A 253 -11.86 3.53 -5.85
C GLY A 253 -12.60 2.26 -5.42
N ALA A 254 -11.88 1.18 -5.08
CA ALA A 254 -12.40 0.23 -4.12
C ALA A 254 -12.44 0.96 -2.78
N GLU A 255 -13.64 1.30 -2.30
CA GLU A 255 -13.88 1.34 -0.87
C GLU A 255 -13.64 -0.09 -0.39
N GLY A 256 -12.36 -0.47 -0.29
CA GLY A 256 -11.94 -1.77 0.14
C GLY A 256 -12.60 -1.96 1.49
N THR A 257 -13.38 -3.02 1.58
CA THR A 257 -13.78 -3.69 2.80
C THR A 257 -12.49 -4.07 3.55
N TRP A 258 -11.82 -3.09 4.14
CA TRP A 258 -11.22 -3.25 5.45
C TRP A 258 -12.39 -3.52 6.39
N GLY A 259 -12.98 -4.71 6.22
CA GLY A 259 -13.99 -5.21 7.10
C GLY A 259 -13.26 -5.49 8.38
N ASP A 260 -13.54 -4.69 9.41
CA ASP A 260 -13.52 -5.23 10.76
C ASP A 260 -14.35 -6.52 10.68
N PRO A 261 -13.79 -7.72 10.90
CA PRO A 261 -14.43 -9.00 10.60
C PRO A 261 -15.60 -9.29 11.55
N GLY A 262 -16.61 -8.43 11.59
CA GLY A 262 -17.81 -8.52 12.40
C GLY A 262 -17.55 -8.47 13.92
N PRO A 263 -18.52 -7.99 14.72
CA PRO A 263 -18.42 -7.94 16.18
C PRO A 263 -18.67 -9.30 16.84
N ARG A 264 -18.29 -10.43 16.23
CA ARG A 264 -18.56 -11.76 16.79
C ARG A 264 -17.35 -12.26 17.56
N VAL A 265 -17.50 -12.14 18.89
CA VAL A 265 -16.60 -12.53 19.99
C VAL A 265 -15.58 -11.45 20.32
N HIS A 266 -15.93 -10.65 21.35
CA HIS A 266 -15.04 -9.77 22.07
C HIS A 266 -13.84 -10.54 22.62
N ASP A 267 -12.75 -10.62 21.86
CA ASP A 267 -11.43 -10.69 22.44
C ASP A 267 -10.76 -9.33 22.18
N ASP A 268 -10.60 -8.53 23.24
CA ASP A 268 -9.98 -7.20 23.26
C ASP A 268 -8.45 -7.24 23.00
N ARG A 269 -7.95 -8.31 22.36
CA ARG A 269 -6.53 -8.54 22.10
C ARG A 269 -6.21 -8.29 20.64
N ALA A 270 -6.09 -6.99 20.34
CA ALA A 270 -5.61 -6.33 19.13
C ALA A 270 -6.48 -6.47 17.86
N PRO A 271 -7.00 -5.37 17.30
CA PRO A 271 -7.76 -5.41 16.06
C PRO A 271 -6.79 -5.62 14.90
N ASP A 272 -6.65 -6.85 14.42
CA ASP A 272 -6.00 -7.09 13.14
C ASP A 272 -6.84 -6.50 12.00
N ALA A 273 -6.17 -5.99 11.00
CA ALA A 273 -6.77 -5.52 9.77
C ALA A 273 -6.73 -6.66 8.74
N LEU A 274 -7.90 -6.99 8.19
CA LEU A 274 -8.06 -8.02 7.16
C LEU A 274 -8.11 -7.37 5.78
N LEU A 275 -7.26 -7.84 4.87
CA LEU A 275 -7.25 -7.47 3.46
C LEU A 275 -7.61 -8.71 2.62
N GLN A 276 -8.57 -8.56 1.72
CA GLN A 276 -8.96 -9.58 0.76
C GLN A 276 -8.85 -9.04 -0.66
N VAL A 277 -8.10 -9.74 -1.52
CA VAL A 277 -7.87 -9.33 -2.91
C VAL A 277 -7.93 -10.57 -3.80
N GLU A 278 -8.80 -10.53 -4.80
CA GLU A 278 -8.77 -11.54 -5.85
C GLU A 278 -7.66 -11.26 -6.85
N TYR A 279 -7.01 -12.30 -7.33
CA TYR A 279 -6.01 -12.24 -8.38
C TYR A 279 -6.17 -13.39 -9.36
N GLY A 280 -5.53 -13.25 -10.53
CA GLY A 280 -5.49 -14.33 -11.51
C GLY A 280 -4.18 -15.10 -11.37
N GLU A 281 -4.29 -16.42 -11.25
CA GLU A 281 -3.18 -17.35 -11.12
C GLU A 281 -2.86 -18.00 -12.47
N THR A 282 -1.58 -18.29 -12.67
CA THR A 282 -1.01 -19.03 -13.80
C THR A 282 -1.13 -20.54 -13.62
N ALA A 283 -1.06 -21.31 -14.70
CA ALA A 283 -1.23 -22.77 -14.65
C ALA A 283 -0.19 -23.50 -13.76
N ASN A 284 0.94 -22.85 -13.48
CA ASN A 284 2.04 -23.38 -12.66
C ASN A 284 2.12 -22.75 -11.26
N GLY A 285 1.14 -21.93 -10.85
CA GLY A 285 1.14 -21.31 -9.51
C GLY A 285 2.20 -20.22 -9.32
N LEU A 286 2.71 -19.63 -10.41
CA LEU A 286 3.83 -18.70 -10.37
C LEU A 286 3.45 -17.35 -9.73
N VAL A 287 2.20 -16.89 -9.89
CA VAL A 287 1.75 -15.62 -9.29
C VAL A 287 1.77 -15.73 -7.78
N GLY A 288 1.13 -16.76 -7.22
CA GLY A 288 1.09 -17.06 -5.79
C GLY A 288 2.48 -17.24 -5.20
N HIS A 289 3.40 -17.90 -5.91
CA HIS A 289 4.79 -18.01 -5.47
C HIS A 289 5.47 -16.62 -5.39
N GLY A 290 5.27 -15.77 -6.40
CA GLY A 290 5.73 -14.38 -6.40
C GLY A 290 5.14 -13.54 -5.28
N LEU A 291 3.82 -13.68 -5.02
CA LEU A 291 3.12 -12.98 -3.93
C LEU A 291 3.72 -13.35 -2.56
N VAL A 292 3.93 -14.64 -2.29
CA VAL A 292 4.52 -15.12 -1.02
C VAL A 292 5.94 -14.59 -0.84
N ALA A 293 6.78 -14.67 -1.88
CA ALA A 293 8.15 -14.18 -1.82
C ALA A 293 8.21 -12.66 -1.56
N ALA A 294 7.36 -11.88 -2.24
CA ALA A 294 7.25 -10.43 -2.04
C ALA A 294 6.74 -10.06 -0.64
N LEU A 295 5.67 -10.70 -0.16
CA LEU A 295 5.11 -10.45 1.17
C LEU A 295 6.10 -10.79 2.28
N ARG A 296 6.85 -11.90 2.14
CA ARG A 296 7.94 -12.24 3.08
C ARG A 296 8.98 -11.14 3.14
N LEU A 297 9.39 -10.60 1.99
CA LEU A 297 10.42 -9.56 1.93
C LEU A 297 9.92 -8.23 2.48
N ILE A 298 8.66 -7.84 2.23
CA ILE A 298 8.01 -6.69 2.89
C ILE A 298 7.97 -6.90 4.41
N ASN A 299 7.73 -8.13 4.88
CA ASN A 299 7.79 -8.44 6.30
C ASN A 299 9.20 -8.28 6.89
N GLU A 300 10.25 -8.55 6.12
CA GLU A 300 11.63 -8.33 6.56
C GLU A 300 12.06 -6.87 6.53
N LEU A 301 11.56 -6.09 5.57
CA LEU A 301 11.99 -4.72 5.33
C LEU A 301 11.15 -3.67 6.04
N GLU A 302 9.86 -3.93 6.31
CA GLU A 302 8.92 -2.91 6.81
C GLU A 302 8.01 -3.42 7.93
N ILE A 303 7.22 -4.48 7.71
CA ILE A 303 6.17 -4.91 8.66
C ILE A 303 6.76 -5.46 9.98
N ASN A 304 7.84 -6.26 9.90
CA ASN A 304 8.58 -6.78 11.05
C ASN A 304 7.77 -7.67 12.01
N GLU A 305 6.82 -8.45 11.50
CA GLU A 305 6.10 -9.48 12.28
C GLU A 305 6.89 -10.79 12.37
N GLN A 306 6.73 -11.50 13.49
CA GLN A 306 7.28 -12.86 13.64
C GLN A 306 6.67 -13.81 12.62
N VAL A 307 5.35 -13.70 12.41
CA VAL A 307 4.59 -14.46 11.43
C VAL A 307 3.64 -13.49 10.75
N LEU A 308 3.78 -13.34 9.43
CA LEU A 308 2.81 -12.61 8.60
C LEU A 308 1.83 -13.63 8.02
N HIS A 309 0.56 -13.54 8.39
CA HIS A 309 -0.46 -14.49 7.96
C HIS A 309 -1.03 -14.10 6.60
N ALA A 310 -0.75 -14.92 5.60
CA ALA A 310 -1.36 -14.85 4.27
C ALA A 310 -1.95 -16.22 3.90
N ARG A 311 -3.13 -16.21 3.30
CA ARG A 311 -3.83 -17.40 2.81
C ARG A 311 -4.26 -17.15 1.37
N MET A 312 -4.03 -18.13 0.50
CA MET A 312 -4.46 -18.11 -0.89
C MET A 312 -5.44 -19.25 -1.08
N GLU A 313 -6.60 -18.97 -1.68
CA GLU A 313 -7.68 -19.93 -1.89
C GLU A 313 -8.21 -19.83 -3.32
N ASP A 314 -8.76 -20.91 -3.83
CA ASP A 314 -9.52 -20.89 -5.08
C ASP A 314 -10.79 -20.05 -4.89
N ALA A 315 -10.95 -18.98 -5.68
CA ALA A 315 -12.05 -18.04 -5.52
C ALA A 315 -13.42 -18.71 -5.76
N GLU A 316 -13.48 -19.79 -6.55
CA GLU A 316 -14.72 -20.51 -6.82
C GLU A 316 -15.23 -21.27 -5.58
N GLN A 317 -14.32 -21.69 -4.70
CA GLN A 317 -14.66 -22.44 -3.47
C GLN A 317 -15.14 -21.54 -2.33
N SER A 318 -14.92 -20.23 -2.44
CA SER A 318 -15.29 -19.24 -1.42
C SER A 318 -16.74 -18.76 -1.52
N THR A 319 -17.52 -19.24 -2.49
CA THR A 319 -18.95 -18.96 -2.54
C THR A 319 -19.69 -19.89 -1.58
N PRO A 320 -20.24 -19.38 -0.45
CA PRO A 320 -21.05 -20.20 0.43
C PRO A 320 -22.23 -20.73 -0.38
N THR A 321 -22.42 -22.04 -0.35
CA THR A 321 -23.59 -22.69 -0.92
C THR A 321 -24.78 -22.28 -0.06
N ASP A 322 -25.58 -21.34 -0.54
CA ASP A 322 -26.86 -20.92 0.07
C ASP A 322 -27.87 -22.08 0.14
#